data_AF-A0A4Q1CD22-F1
#
_entry.id   AF-A0A4Q1CD22-F1
#
_cell.length_a   1.000
_cell.length_b   1.000
_cell.length_c   1.000
_cell.angle_alpha   90.00
_cell.angle_beta   90.00
_cell.angle_gamma   90.00
#
_symmetry.space_group_name_H-M   'P 1'
#
loop_
_entity.id
_entity.type
_entity.pdbx_description
1 polymer ?
#
loop_
_entity_poly.entity_id
_entity_poly.type
_entity_poly.pdbx_seq_one_letter_code
_entity_poly.pdbx_strand_id
1 'polypeptide(L)'
;GPSLYVVTEQCYVHSKLLIVDDAVAIIGSANCNDRSLLGTGDTEIAAVIVDGEAKRMDLGNGVQVITRTFARELRLKLWKKFLGQEIQELP
;
A
#
# COMPACT_ATOMS: atom_id res chain seq x y z
N GLY A 1 33.45 1.75 28.97
CA GLY A 1 32.01 2.02 28.77
C GLY A 1 31.37 0.83 28.06
N PRO A 2 30.07 0.59 28.18
CA PRO A 2 29.44 -0.54 27.49
C PRO A 2 29.60 -0.37 25.97
N SER A 3 29.91 -1.46 25.29
CA SER A 3 30.01 -1.50 23.83
C SER A 3 28.63 -1.27 23.22
N LEU A 4 28.50 -0.24 22.37
CA LEU A 4 27.32 -0.05 21.54
C LEU A 4 27.34 -1.10 20.43
N TYR A 5 26.37 -2.01 20.42
CA TYR A 5 26.17 -2.97 19.34
C TYR A 5 24.97 -2.53 18.50
N VAL A 6 25.10 -2.63 17.17
CA VAL A 6 24.00 -2.37 16.23
C VAL A 6 23.22 -3.66 16.04
N VAL A 7 21.90 -3.59 16.22
CA VAL A 7 20.98 -4.69 15.92
C VAL A 7 20.08 -4.31 14.76
N THR A 8 19.63 -5.30 14.01
CA THR A 8 18.65 -5.15 12.93
C THR A 8 17.62 -6.27 13.04
N GLU A 9 16.39 -5.97 12.62
CA GLU A 9 15.30 -6.93 12.50
C GLU A 9 14.46 -6.55 11.27
N GLN A 10 13.75 -7.53 10.72
CA GLN A 10 12.83 -7.32 9.63
C GLN A 10 11.56 -6.61 10.11
N CYS A 11 11.07 -5.66 9.32
CA CYS A 11 9.71 -5.17 9.48
C CYS A 11 8.72 -6.18 8.89
N TYR A 12 7.90 -6.81 9.74
CA TYR A 12 6.93 -7.80 9.28
C TYR A 12 5.74 -7.14 8.54
N VAL A 13 5.59 -7.43 7.24
CA VAL A 13 4.52 -6.89 6.40
C VAL A 13 3.27 -7.75 6.53
N HIS A 14 2.36 -7.36 7.43
CA HIS A 14 1.09 -8.06 7.63
C HIS A 14 -0.05 -7.56 6.73
N SER A 15 0.17 -6.48 5.97
CA SER A 15 -0.84 -5.85 5.13
C SER A 15 -1.38 -6.80 4.05
N LYS A 16 -2.68 -6.71 3.79
CA LYS A 16 -3.32 -7.25 2.59
C LYS A 16 -3.99 -6.09 1.87
N LEU A 17 -3.23 -5.52 0.95
CA LEU A 17 -3.52 -4.26 0.28
C LEU A 17 -3.19 -4.40 -1.20
N LEU A 18 -4.10 -3.99 -2.06
CA LEU A 18 -3.87 -3.82 -3.49
C LEU A 18 -4.23 -2.39 -3.88
N ILE A 19 -3.38 -1.75 -4.68
CA ILE A 19 -3.66 -0.46 -5.31
C ILE A 19 -3.48 -0.65 -6.82
N VAL A 20 -4.48 -0.25 -7.60
CA VAL A 20 -4.48 -0.37 -9.07
C VAL A 20 -4.62 1.02 -9.68
N ASP A 21 -3.66 1.38 -10.54
CA ASP A 21 -3.64 2.61 -11.35
C ASP A 21 -3.93 3.90 -10.59
N ASP A 22 -3.57 4.01 -9.30
CA ASP A 22 -3.94 5.14 -8.46
C ASP A 22 -5.48 5.40 -8.43
N ALA A 23 -6.32 4.43 -8.81
CA ALA A 23 -7.77 4.57 -8.96
C ALA A 23 -8.59 3.66 -8.03
N VAL A 24 -8.07 2.48 -7.71
CA VAL A 24 -8.75 1.49 -6.87
C VAL A 24 -7.84 1.08 -5.73
N ALA A 25 -8.37 1.05 -4.52
CA ALA A 25 -7.71 0.41 -3.38
C ALA A 25 -8.57 -0.73 -2.83
N ILE A 26 -7.97 -1.90 -2.63
CA ILE A 26 -8.60 -3.03 -1.95
C ILE A 26 -7.88 -3.24 -0.63
N ILE A 27 -8.61 -3.19 0.48
CA ILE A 27 -8.08 -3.35 1.83
C ILE A 27 -8.88 -4.42 2.54
N GLY A 28 -8.22 -5.41 3.14
CA GLY A 28 -8.92 -6.49 3.81
C GLY A 28 -8.04 -7.42 4.64
N SER A 29 -8.61 -8.57 4.98
CA SER A 29 -7.93 -9.66 5.72
C SER A 29 -7.36 -10.75 4.79
N ALA A 30 -7.90 -10.88 3.57
CA ALA A 30 -7.55 -11.94 2.62
C ALA A 30 -6.11 -11.86 2.13
N ASN A 31 -5.32 -12.90 2.40
CA ASN A 31 -3.99 -13.06 1.83
C ASN A 31 -4.09 -13.44 0.33
N CYS A 32 -3.02 -13.22 -0.42
CA CYS A 32 -2.94 -13.70 -1.82
C CYS A 32 -2.58 -15.19 -1.85
N ASN A 33 -3.51 -16.04 -1.40
CA ASN A 33 -3.37 -17.49 -1.41
C ASN A 33 -4.74 -18.19 -1.46
N ASP A 34 -4.73 -19.48 -1.77
CA ASP A 34 -5.97 -20.27 -1.91
C ASP A 34 -6.77 -20.37 -0.62
N ARG A 35 -6.10 -20.37 0.54
CA ARG A 35 -6.78 -20.41 1.84
C ARG A 35 -7.71 -19.21 2.02
N SER A 36 -7.28 -18.02 1.61
CA SER A 36 -8.08 -16.79 1.70
C SER A 36 -8.99 -16.58 0.48
N LEU A 37 -8.59 -17.01 -0.72
CA LEU A 37 -9.26 -16.61 -1.98
C LEU A 37 -10.14 -17.68 -2.64
N LEU A 38 -10.02 -18.96 -2.27
CA LEU A 38 -10.82 -20.04 -2.87
C LEU A 38 -12.29 -20.03 -2.38
N GLY A 39 -12.59 -19.26 -1.32
CA GLY A 39 -13.92 -19.16 -0.73
C GLY A 39 -14.38 -20.38 0.08
N THR A 40 -13.68 -21.51 -0.05
CA THR A 40 -13.87 -22.72 0.77
C THR A 40 -12.88 -22.84 1.94
N GLY A 41 -11.94 -21.89 2.04
CA GLY A 41 -10.94 -21.84 3.11
C GLY A 41 -11.42 -20.98 4.28
N ASP A 42 -10.60 -19.99 4.67
CA ASP A 42 -10.89 -19.10 5.79
C ASP A 42 -11.96 -18.05 5.39
N THR A 43 -12.76 -17.60 6.36
CA THR A 43 -13.68 -16.48 6.15
C THR A 43 -12.91 -15.17 6.15
N GLU A 44 -13.01 -14.41 5.06
CA GLU A 44 -12.30 -13.15 4.87
C GLU A 44 -13.26 -11.98 4.63
N ILE A 45 -12.79 -10.75 4.86
CA ILE A 45 -13.51 -9.52 4.51
C ILE A 45 -12.56 -8.55 3.81
N ALA A 46 -13.06 -7.86 2.79
CA ALA A 46 -12.33 -6.81 2.10
C ALA A 46 -13.28 -5.69 1.63
N ALA A 47 -12.78 -4.46 1.64
CA ALA A 47 -13.43 -3.29 1.07
C ALA A 47 -12.74 -2.89 -0.23
N VAL A 48 -13.54 -2.65 -1.28
CA VAL A 48 -13.09 -2.05 -2.53
C VAL A 48 -13.44 -0.56 -2.49
N ILE A 49 -12.43 0.29 -2.57
CA ILE A 49 -12.56 1.74 -2.43
C ILE A 49 -12.28 2.39 -3.78
N VAL A 50 -13.32 3.05 -4.31
CA VAL A 50 -13.31 3.83 -5.55
C VAL A 50 -14.03 5.14 -5.26
N ASP A 51 -13.28 6.22 -5.01
CA ASP A 51 -13.83 7.54 -4.70
C ASP A 51 -14.44 8.23 -5.93
N GLY A 52 -15.23 9.28 -5.73
CA GLY A 52 -16.10 9.84 -6.78
C GLY A 52 -15.36 10.56 -7.91
N GLU A 53 -14.38 11.40 -7.58
CA GLU A 53 -13.66 12.21 -8.57
C GLU A 53 -12.61 11.38 -9.33
N ALA A 54 -12.60 11.51 -10.66
CA ALA A 54 -11.64 10.86 -11.55
C ALA A 54 -10.83 11.91 -12.31
N LYS A 55 -9.53 11.65 -12.48
CA LYS A 55 -8.62 12.49 -13.26
C LYS A 55 -7.89 11.62 -14.28
N ARG A 56 -7.58 12.18 -15.45
CA ARG A 56 -6.64 11.53 -16.39
C ARG A 56 -5.24 12.05 -16.13
N MET A 57 -4.30 11.14 -15.92
CA MET A 57 -2.91 11.49 -15.76
C MET A 57 -1.98 10.39 -16.27
N ASP A 58 -0.78 10.77 -16.66
CA ASP A 58 0.32 9.85 -16.91
C ASP A 58 1.04 9.56 -15.60
N LEU A 59 1.17 8.28 -15.26
CA LEU A 59 1.86 7.81 -14.04
C LEU A 59 3.36 7.60 -14.24
N GLY A 60 3.91 7.94 -15.41
CA GLY A 60 5.33 7.93 -15.73
C GLY A 60 5.73 7.02 -16.87
N ASN A 61 4.78 6.48 -17.64
CA ASN A 61 5.02 5.56 -18.76
C ASN A 61 4.56 6.11 -20.13
N GLY A 62 4.14 7.37 -20.21
CA GLY A 62 3.65 7.98 -21.45
C GLY A 62 2.16 7.72 -21.71
N VAL A 63 1.47 6.94 -20.86
CA VAL A 63 0.08 6.53 -21.06
C VAL A 63 -0.83 7.23 -20.06
N GLN A 64 -1.85 7.91 -20.57
CA GLN A 64 -2.87 8.54 -19.74
C GLN A 64 -3.82 7.47 -19.18
N VAL A 65 -3.85 7.33 -17.86
CA VAL A 65 -4.77 6.43 -17.14
C VAL A 65 -5.73 7.24 -16.27
N ILE A 66 -6.85 6.62 -15.91
CA ILE A 66 -7.79 7.21 -14.94
C ILE A 66 -7.23 6.94 -13.55
N THR A 67 -7.14 8.00 -12.74
CA THR A 67 -6.72 7.95 -11.35
C THR A 67 -7.77 8.62 -10.47
N ARG A 68 -7.69 8.35 -9.16
CA ARG A 68 -8.58 8.91 -8.15
C ARG A 68 -7.81 9.30 -6.90
N THR A 69 -8.43 10.06 -6.01
CA THR A 69 -7.72 10.71 -4.91
C THR A 69 -7.31 9.70 -3.83
N PHE A 70 -8.23 8.84 -3.40
CA PHE A 70 -7.97 7.94 -2.27
C PHE A 70 -6.80 6.98 -2.53
N ALA A 71 -6.87 6.23 -3.63
CA ALA A 71 -5.86 5.24 -3.98
C ALA A 71 -4.47 5.88 -4.21
N ARG A 72 -4.44 7.03 -4.88
CA ARG A 72 -3.21 7.80 -5.10
C ARG A 72 -2.57 8.29 -3.81
N GLU A 73 -3.35 8.91 -2.93
CA GLU A 73 -2.83 9.43 -1.66
C GLU A 73 -2.33 8.30 -0.76
N LEU A 74 -3.05 7.19 -0.70
CA LEU A 74 -2.63 6.01 0.04
C LEU A 74 -1.27 5.49 -0.47
N ARG A 75 -1.12 5.31 -1.78
CA ARG A 75 0.15 4.89 -2.39
C ARG A 75 1.28 5.87 -2.05
N LEU A 76 1.05 7.17 -2.22
CA LEU A 76 2.07 8.20 -1.96
C LEU A 76 2.52 8.21 -0.50
N LYS A 77 1.59 8.08 0.46
CA LYS A 77 1.92 8.00 1.89
C LYS A 77 2.77 6.76 2.19
N LEU A 78 2.38 5.59 1.67
CA LEU A 78 3.14 4.35 1.85
C LEU A 78 4.54 4.44 1.25
N TRP A 79 4.66 5.00 0.04
CA TRP A 79 5.97 5.18 -0.60
C TRP A 79 6.86 6.14 0.18
N LYS A 80 6.31 7.27 0.67
CA LYS A 80 7.09 8.19 1.50
C LYS A 80 7.65 7.49 2.74
N LYS A 81 6.83 6.70 3.43
CA LYS A 81 7.27 5.89 4.57
C LYS A 81 8.36 4.88 4.19
N PHE A 82 8.13 4.06 3.17
CA PHE A 82 9.06 2.98 2.81
C PHE A 82 10.36 3.47 2.17
N LEU A 83 10.33 4.62 1.51
CA LEU A 83 11.51 5.24 0.88
C LEU A 83 12.22 6.24 1.81
N GLY A 84 11.85 6.31 3.09
CA GLY A 84 12.51 7.15 4.08
C GLY A 84 12.26 8.65 3.94
N GLN A 85 11.26 9.06 3.17
CA GLN A 85 10.92 10.47 2.93
C GLN A 85 10.04 11.10 4.04
N GLU A 86 9.71 10.33 5.09
CA GLU A 86 9.04 10.83 6.29
C GLU A 86 10.02 11.18 7.43
N ILE A 87 11.31 10.91 7.25
CA ILE A 87 12.33 11.22 8.26
C ILE A 87 12.62 12.73 8.21
N GLN A 88 12.13 13.45 9.21
CA GLN A 88 12.53 14.83 9.46
C GLN A 88 14.00 14.81 9.92
N GLU A 89 14.87 15.62 9.33
CA GLU A 89 16.22 15.82 9.88
C GLU A 89 16.07 16.30 11.33
N LEU A 90 16.65 15.55 12.27
CA LEU A 90 16.81 16.03 13.64
C LEU A 90 17.68 17.30 13.58
N PRO A 91 17.35 18.38 14.32
CA PRO A 91 18.23 19.53 14.44
C PRO A 91 19.60 19.17 15.04
#